data_AF-J3A7H8-F1
#
_entry.id   AF-J3A7H8-F1
#
_cell.length_a   1.000
_cell.length_b   1.000
_cell.length_c   1.000
_cell.angle_alpha   90.00
_cell.angle_beta   90.00
_cell.angle_gamma   90.00
#
_symmetry.space_group_name_H-M   'P 1'
#
loop_
_entity.id
_entity.type
_entity.pdbx_description
1 polymer ?
#
loop_
_entity_poly.entity_id
_entity_poly.type
_entity_poly.pdbx_seq_one_letter_code
_entity_poly.pdbx_strand_id
1 'polypeptide(L)'
;MKIPFALLAMLSICACQPVDPLSAKNDYKLRWWGIGFTEPAHMTVWVETSAVEDIKGLVIHHIAAGTAASSDNENGTENARGWVGVGGSGMPVTGADLPKRLFVRWQSIVERQTYAGWIDISESTR
;
A
#
# COMPACT_ATOMS: atom_id res chain seq x y z
N MET A 1 -21.36 30.73 42.37
CA MET A 1 -21.24 30.95 40.90
C MET A 1 -19.90 30.49 40.29
N LYS A 2 -19.08 29.65 40.96
CA LYS A 2 -17.72 29.29 40.50
C LYS A 2 -17.59 27.86 39.95
N ILE A 3 -18.54 26.99 40.31
CA ILE A 3 -18.58 25.58 39.90
C ILE A 3 -18.87 25.36 38.40
N PRO A 4 -19.76 26.13 37.72
CA PRO A 4 -20.02 25.87 36.30
C PRO A 4 -18.83 26.25 35.40
N PHE A 5 -18.04 27.25 35.79
CA PHE A 5 -16.82 27.64 35.07
C PHE A 5 -15.71 26.59 35.17
N ALA A 6 -15.58 25.93 36.33
CA ALA A 6 -14.61 24.85 36.51
C ALA A 6 -14.97 23.61 35.66
N LEU A 7 -16.26 23.28 35.57
CA LEU A 7 -16.76 22.19 34.73
C LEU A 7 -16.56 22.46 33.22
N LEU A 8 -16.78 23.71 32.78
CA LEU A 8 -16.59 24.10 31.38
C LEU A 8 -15.10 24.10 30.99
N ALA A 9 -14.21 24.52 31.89
CA ALA A 9 -12.77 24.47 31.69
C ALA A 9 -12.25 23.02 31.62
N MET A 10 -12.79 22.12 32.45
CA MET A 10 -12.43 20.70 32.44
C MET A 10 -12.93 19.98 31.18
N LEU A 11 -14.11 20.34 30.66
CA LEU A 11 -14.61 19.81 29.37
C LEU A 11 -13.74 20.24 28.18
N SER A 12 -13.14 21.43 28.24
CA SER A 12 -12.35 21.99 27.15
C SER A 12 -10.99 21.30 26.96
N ILE A 13 -10.42 20.71 28.01
CA ILE A 13 -9.09 20.07 27.98
C ILE A 13 -9.15 18.62 27.45
N CYS A 14 -10.32 17.98 27.48
CA CYS A 14 -10.49 16.60 26.97
C CYS A 14 -10.70 16.52 25.44
N ALA A 15 -10.83 17.65 24.74
CA ALA A 15 -11.12 17.67 23.31
C ALA A 15 -9.87 17.49 22.41
N CYS A 16 -8.66 17.56 22.97
CA CYS A 16 -7.43 17.26 22.24
C CYS A 16 -7.16 15.75 22.26
N GLN A 17 -7.97 14.97 21.56
CA GLN A 17 -7.53 13.62 21.21
C GLN A 17 -6.46 13.75 20.12
N PRO A 18 -5.26 13.14 20.30
CA PRO A 18 -4.30 13.05 19.22
C PRO A 18 -4.95 12.22 18.11
N VAL A 19 -5.32 12.89 17.04
CA VAL A 19 -5.70 12.22 15.80
C VAL A 19 -4.40 11.71 15.22
N ASP A 20 -4.20 10.39 15.21
CA ASP A 20 -3.07 9.80 14.49
C ASP A 20 -3.33 10.01 12.99
N PRO A 21 -2.56 10.89 12.31
CA PRO A 21 -2.79 11.20 10.91
C PRO A 21 -2.54 10.00 9.99
N LEU A 22 -1.95 8.92 10.51
CA LEU A 22 -1.70 7.67 9.77
C LEU A 22 -2.75 6.57 10.09
N SER A 23 -3.72 6.84 10.97
CA SER A 23 -4.72 5.84 11.33
C SER A 23 -5.80 5.71 10.25
N ALA A 24 -5.80 4.57 9.56
CA ALA A 24 -6.83 4.21 8.57
C ALA A 24 -8.19 3.81 9.18
N LYS A 25 -8.35 3.92 10.51
CA LYS A 25 -9.53 3.43 11.25
C LYS A 25 -10.86 4.03 10.76
N ASN A 26 -10.83 5.28 10.33
CA ASN A 26 -12.02 6.02 9.87
C ASN A 26 -12.04 6.23 8.35
N ASP A 27 -11.13 5.60 7.60
CA ASP A 27 -11.07 5.78 6.15
C ASP A 27 -12.31 5.16 5.49
N TYR A 28 -12.81 5.84 4.46
CA TYR A 28 -13.92 5.35 3.67
C TYR A 28 -13.54 4.00 3.02
N LYS A 29 -14.16 2.92 3.49
CA LYS A 29 -13.88 1.57 2.99
C LYS A 29 -14.61 1.35 1.67
N LEU A 30 -13.90 1.52 0.57
CA LEU A 30 -14.33 1.02 -0.73
C LEU A 30 -14.52 -0.50 -0.65
N ARG A 31 -15.49 -1.05 -1.39
CA ARG A 31 -15.72 -2.51 -1.47
C ARG A 31 -14.60 -3.28 -2.20
N TRP A 32 -13.54 -2.58 -2.58
CA TRP A 32 -12.39 -3.06 -3.32
C TRP A 32 -11.18 -2.23 -2.91
N TRP A 33 -9.98 -2.78 -3.08
CA TRP A 33 -8.72 -2.08 -2.88
C TRP A 33 -7.82 -2.30 -4.09
N GLY A 34 -6.77 -1.50 -4.26
CA GLY A 34 -5.88 -1.58 -5.42
C GLY A 34 -4.52 -2.19 -5.09
N ILE A 35 -3.95 -2.94 -6.01
CA ILE A 35 -2.55 -3.37 -5.98
C ILE A 35 -1.83 -2.85 -7.22
N GLY A 36 -0.63 -2.30 -7.05
CA GLY A 36 0.21 -1.84 -8.16
C GLY A 36 1.65 -2.24 -7.92
N PHE A 37 2.37 -2.50 -9.01
CA PHE A 37 3.79 -2.80 -8.99
C PHE A 37 4.55 -1.65 -9.62
N THR A 38 5.67 -1.25 -9.01
CA THR A 38 6.50 -0.15 -9.49
C THR A 38 7.94 -0.64 -9.55
N GLU A 39 8.68 -0.16 -10.56
CA GLU A 39 10.10 -0.43 -10.72
C GLU A 39 10.87 0.90 -10.79
N PRO A 40 12.10 0.95 -10.24
CA PRO A 40 13.02 2.04 -10.53
C PRO A 40 13.37 2.09 -12.02
N ALA A 41 13.76 3.28 -12.48
CA ALA A 41 14.30 3.48 -13.81
C ALA A 41 15.44 2.48 -14.13
N HIS A 42 15.41 1.92 -15.33
CA HIS A 42 16.35 0.91 -15.82
C HIS A 42 16.44 -0.37 -15.00
N MET A 43 15.49 -0.64 -14.09
CA MET A 43 15.41 -1.86 -13.28
C MET A 43 14.20 -2.71 -13.70
N THR A 44 14.07 -2.99 -15.00
CA THR A 44 12.88 -3.63 -15.57
C THR A 44 12.51 -4.95 -14.88
N VAL A 45 11.24 -5.03 -14.49
CA VAL A 45 10.58 -6.12 -13.79
C VAL A 45 9.32 -6.57 -14.52
N TRP A 46 9.14 -7.89 -14.58
CA TRP A 46 7.89 -8.51 -15.00
C TRP A 46 7.27 -9.32 -13.87
N VAL A 47 6.06 -8.96 -13.45
CA VAL A 47 5.32 -9.72 -12.43
C VAL A 47 4.59 -10.88 -13.10
N GLU A 48 4.98 -12.10 -12.74
CA GLU A 48 4.37 -13.32 -13.28
C GLU A 48 3.01 -13.58 -12.62
N THR A 49 2.92 -13.41 -11.31
CA THR A 49 1.69 -13.63 -10.55
C THR A 49 1.76 -12.98 -9.17
N SER A 50 0.58 -12.78 -8.59
CA SER A 50 0.42 -12.35 -7.20
C SER A 50 -0.81 -12.99 -6.56
N ALA A 51 -0.84 -12.99 -5.23
CA ALA A 51 -1.96 -13.47 -4.44
C ALA A 51 -2.12 -12.62 -3.17
N VAL A 52 -3.30 -12.69 -2.55
CA VAL A 52 -3.58 -12.08 -1.24
C VAL A 52 -4.12 -13.14 -0.30
N GLU A 53 -3.67 -13.12 0.94
CA GLU A 53 -4.44 -13.63 2.08
C GLU A 53 -5.05 -12.42 2.80
N ASP A 54 -6.38 -12.38 2.91
CA ASP A 54 -7.07 -11.30 3.60
C ASP A 54 -7.14 -11.52 5.12
N ILE A 55 -7.68 -10.52 5.83
CA ILE A 55 -7.83 -10.58 7.29
C ILE A 55 -8.75 -11.70 7.80
N LYS A 56 -9.57 -12.30 6.93
CA LYS A 56 -10.44 -13.45 7.26
C LYS A 56 -9.79 -14.79 6.89
N GLY A 57 -8.58 -14.76 6.34
CA GLY A 57 -7.84 -15.95 5.91
C GLY A 57 -8.26 -16.47 4.54
N LEU A 58 -9.07 -15.72 3.77
CA LEU A 58 -9.37 -16.06 2.39
C LEU A 58 -8.14 -15.80 1.54
N VAL A 59 -7.73 -16.80 0.75
CA VAL A 59 -6.63 -16.68 -0.20
C VAL A 59 -7.18 -16.56 -1.62
N ILE A 60 -6.85 -15.48 -2.31
CA ILE A 60 -7.17 -15.27 -3.72
C ILE A 60 -5.87 -15.19 -4.52
N HIS A 61 -5.75 -16.06 -5.52
CA HIS A 61 -4.61 -16.09 -6.44
C HIS A 61 -4.89 -15.28 -7.71
N HIS A 62 -3.82 -14.96 -8.44
CA HIS A 62 -3.87 -14.26 -9.73
C HIS A 62 -4.57 -12.89 -9.65
N ILE A 63 -4.34 -12.15 -8.56
CA ILE A 63 -4.99 -10.84 -8.35
C ILE A 63 -4.41 -9.73 -9.25
N ALA A 64 -3.15 -9.86 -9.66
CA ALA A 64 -2.44 -8.92 -10.52
C ALA A 64 -1.17 -9.55 -11.14
N ALA A 65 -0.81 -9.13 -12.35
CA ALA A 65 0.38 -9.55 -13.08
C ALA A 65 0.70 -8.56 -14.21
N GLY A 66 1.89 -8.65 -14.80
CA GLY A 66 2.33 -7.84 -15.94
C GLY A 66 3.52 -6.93 -15.64
N THR A 67 3.74 -5.96 -16.52
CA THR A 67 4.83 -4.98 -16.40
C THR A 67 4.62 -4.08 -15.20
N ALA A 68 5.66 -3.86 -14.40
CA ALA A 68 5.62 -2.86 -13.35
C ALA A 68 5.67 -1.44 -13.94
N ALA A 69 5.08 -0.48 -13.23
CA ALA A 69 5.16 0.92 -13.63
C ALA A 69 6.61 1.40 -13.50
N SER A 70 7.25 1.75 -14.62
CA SER A 70 8.60 2.28 -14.64
C SER A 70 8.62 3.79 -14.41
N SER A 71 9.66 4.26 -13.73
CA SER A 71 9.99 5.68 -13.65
C SER A 71 10.90 6.17 -14.77
N ASP A 72 11.13 5.37 -15.81
CA ASP A 72 11.91 5.76 -16.98
C ASP A 72 11.24 6.91 -17.74
N ASN A 73 11.97 8.01 -17.90
CA ASN A 73 11.55 9.18 -18.68
C ASN A 73 12.66 9.60 -19.65
N GLU A 74 12.37 9.63 -20.95
CA GLU A 74 13.35 9.98 -21.99
C GLU A 74 13.52 11.51 -22.12
N ASN A 75 13.95 12.18 -21.05
CA ASN A 75 14.11 13.64 -21.00
C ASN A 75 15.58 14.11 -21.07
N GLY A 76 16.51 13.20 -21.35
CA GLY A 76 17.95 13.50 -21.42
C GLY A 76 18.64 13.69 -20.07
N THR A 77 17.95 13.40 -18.96
CA THR A 77 18.53 13.42 -17.61
C THR A 77 18.90 11.99 -17.18
N GLU A 78 19.85 11.86 -16.27
CA GLU A 78 20.12 10.60 -15.59
C GLU A 78 18.91 10.21 -14.71
N ASN A 79 18.39 9.00 -14.93
CA ASN A 79 17.17 8.51 -14.27
C ASN A 79 17.41 7.37 -13.28
N ALA A 80 18.57 6.70 -13.33
CA ALA A 80 18.93 5.55 -12.49
C ALA A 80 19.23 5.94 -11.02
N ARG A 81 18.30 6.63 -10.36
CA ARG A 81 18.45 7.17 -8.99
C ARG A 81 17.70 6.36 -7.93
N GLY A 82 17.29 5.14 -8.27
CA GLY A 82 16.48 4.28 -7.40
C GLY A 82 15.02 4.67 -7.39
N TRP A 83 14.36 4.50 -6.25
CA TRP A 83 12.91 4.71 -6.10
C TRP A 83 12.57 6.20 -6.08
N VAL A 84 11.72 6.63 -7.03
CA VAL A 84 11.30 8.04 -7.16
C VAL A 84 9.81 8.28 -6.86
N GLY A 85 9.04 7.21 -6.62
CA GLY A 85 7.62 7.30 -6.27
C GLY A 85 6.90 5.97 -6.40
N VAL A 86 5.58 6.01 -6.19
CA VAL A 86 4.66 4.90 -6.45
C VAL A 86 4.01 5.14 -7.82
N GLY A 87 4.14 4.17 -8.73
CA GLY A 87 3.58 4.26 -10.07
C GLY A 87 2.05 4.09 -10.09
N GLY A 88 1.44 4.47 -11.21
CA GLY A 88 -0.02 4.58 -11.35
C GLY A 88 -0.76 3.33 -11.84
N SER A 89 -0.08 2.21 -12.12
CA SER A 89 -0.70 1.01 -12.71
C SER A 89 -1.34 0.11 -11.65
N GLY A 90 -2.33 0.65 -10.95
CA GLY A 90 -3.11 -0.06 -9.94
C GLY A 90 -4.18 -0.94 -10.59
N MET A 91 -4.26 -2.19 -10.14
CA MET A 91 -5.28 -3.17 -10.51
C MET A 91 -6.27 -3.34 -9.35
N PRO A 92 -7.59 -3.28 -9.59
CA PRO A 92 -8.57 -3.44 -8.54
C PRO A 92 -8.65 -4.90 -8.09
N VAL A 93 -8.53 -5.12 -6.78
CA VAL A 93 -8.80 -6.40 -6.13
C VAL A 93 -10.20 -6.36 -5.55
N THR A 94 -11.04 -7.26 -6.03
CA THR A 94 -12.44 -7.40 -5.60
C THR A 94 -12.65 -8.78 -4.98
N GLY A 95 -13.60 -8.89 -4.04
CA GLY A 95 -13.94 -10.16 -3.41
C GLY A 95 -13.00 -10.61 -2.27
N ALA A 96 -11.93 -9.87 -2.00
CA ALA A 96 -11.11 -10.00 -0.78
C ALA A 96 -11.33 -8.79 0.14
N ASP A 97 -11.30 -9.03 1.46
CA ASP A 97 -11.13 -7.96 2.42
C ASP A 97 -9.70 -7.39 2.35
N LEU A 98 -9.36 -6.46 3.25
CA LEU A 98 -8.02 -5.89 3.33
C LEU A 98 -6.94 -6.97 3.47
N PRO A 99 -5.76 -6.78 2.85
CA PRO A 99 -4.70 -7.78 2.86
C PRO A 99 -4.09 -7.93 4.26
N LYS A 100 -3.96 -9.18 4.71
CA LYS A 100 -3.09 -9.55 5.83
C LYS A 100 -1.67 -9.83 5.34
N ARG A 101 -1.53 -10.46 4.17
CA ARG A 101 -0.26 -10.63 3.46
C ARG A 101 -0.46 -10.77 1.96
N LEU A 102 0.57 -10.39 1.21
CA LEU A 102 0.60 -10.42 -0.25
C LEU A 102 1.70 -11.36 -0.73
N PHE A 103 1.41 -12.19 -1.72
CA PHE A 103 2.41 -12.95 -2.45
C PHE A 103 2.70 -12.26 -3.77
N VAL A 104 3.97 -12.18 -4.14
CA VAL A 104 4.38 -11.72 -5.48
C VAL A 104 5.50 -12.63 -5.98
N ARG A 105 5.43 -12.98 -7.26
CA ARG A 105 6.52 -13.61 -8.00
C ARG A 105 6.83 -12.80 -9.25
N TRP A 106 8.09 -12.41 -9.41
CA TRP A 106 8.51 -11.50 -10.47
C TRP A 106 9.91 -11.83 -11.00
N GLN A 107 10.16 -11.47 -12.25
CA GLN A 107 11.45 -11.56 -12.91
C GLN A 107 12.12 -10.19 -12.91
N SER A 108 13.37 -10.11 -12.44
CA SER A 108 14.27 -8.99 -12.70
C SER A 108 15.00 -9.25 -14.01
N ILE A 109 14.75 -8.42 -15.03
CA ILE A 109 15.38 -8.57 -16.34
C ILE A 109 16.87 -8.21 -16.26
N VAL A 110 17.20 -7.21 -15.44
CA VAL A 110 18.57 -6.71 -15.25
C VAL A 110 19.46 -7.74 -14.56
N GLU A 111 18.95 -8.35 -13.50
CA GLU A 111 19.70 -9.34 -12.71
C GLU A 111 19.59 -10.76 -13.28
N ARG A 112 18.68 -10.98 -14.24
CA ARG A 112 18.37 -12.29 -14.82
C ARG A 112 17.98 -13.32 -13.75
N GLN A 113 17.24 -12.86 -12.75
CA GLN A 113 16.83 -13.66 -11.60
C GLN A 113 15.32 -13.52 -11.38
N THR A 114 14.71 -14.60 -10.91
CA THR A 114 13.32 -14.62 -10.48
C THR A 114 13.24 -14.64 -8.96
N TYR A 115 12.36 -13.80 -8.42
CA TYR A 115 12.09 -13.68 -7.00
C TYR A 115 10.65 -14.09 -6.72
N ALA A 116 10.40 -14.59 -5.51
CA ALA A 116 9.07 -14.85 -5.01
C ALA A 116 9.05 -14.72 -3.50
N GLY A 117 7.97 -14.16 -2.94
CA GLY A 117 7.88 -14.00 -1.51
C GLY A 117 6.50 -13.58 -1.03
N TRP A 118 6.25 -13.86 0.24
CA TRP A 118 5.14 -13.29 0.99
C TRP A 118 5.61 -12.03 1.72
N ILE A 119 4.77 -11.01 1.70
CA ILE A 119 4.96 -9.72 2.34
C ILE A 119 3.81 -9.54 3.34
N ASP A 120 4.12 -9.52 4.63
CA ASP A 120 3.12 -9.33 5.67
C ASP A 120 2.75 -7.85 5.81
N ILE A 121 1.45 -7.56 5.95
CA ILE A 121 0.92 -6.22 6.17
C ILE A 121 0.57 -6.06 7.65
N SER A 122 1.21 -5.07 8.29
CA SER A 122 0.98 -4.79 9.71
C SER A 122 -0.48 -4.39 9.96
N GLU A 123 -0.96 -4.63 11.18
CA GLU A 123 -2.32 -4.21 11.58
C GLU A 123 -2.47 -2.69 11.59
N SER A 124 -1.40 -1.94 11.89
CA SER A 124 -1.43 -0.47 11.90
C SER A 124 -1.62 0.18 10.53
N THR A 125 -1.35 -0.57 9.45
CA THR A 125 -1.45 -0.09 8.06
C THR A 125 -2.76 -0.52 7.38
N ARG A 126 -3.61 -1.27 8.08
CA ARG A 126 -4.94 -1.74 7.63
C ARG A 126 -6.09 -0.86 8.12
#